data_AF-A0A1Q7EAB0-F1
#
_entry.id   AF-A0A1Q7EAB0-F1
#
_cell.length_a   1.000
_cell.length_b   1.000
_cell.length_c   1.000
_cell.angle_alpha   90.00
_cell.angle_beta   90.00
_cell.angle_gamma   90.00
#
_symmetry.space_group_name_H-M   'P 1'
#
loop_
_entity.id
_entity.type
_entity.pdbx_description
1 polymer ?
#
loop_
_entity_poly.entity_id
_entity_poly.type
_entity_poly.pdbx_seq_one_letter_code
_entity_poly.pdbx_strand_id
1 'polypeptide(L)'
;MSHALAEELLWDAATDADRPVHEELSDREYQVLCLLGTGIPLTRIATDLGLSPKTISTYRGRILEKLKLDNSAAIIRYAIEHRLVT
;
A
#
# COMPACT_ATOMS: atom_id res chain seq x y z
N MET A 1 30.57 -11.56 28.80
CA MET A 1 30.77 -11.13 27.40
C MET A 1 29.53 -11.52 26.63
N SER A 2 28.68 -10.54 26.34
CA SER A 2 27.76 -10.48 25.18
C SER A 2 27.03 -11.77 24.74
N HIS A 3 26.15 -12.32 25.58
CA HIS A 3 25.09 -13.22 25.09
C HIS A 3 23.74 -12.50 24.88
N ALA A 4 23.54 -11.34 25.51
CA ALA A 4 22.28 -10.60 25.41
C ALA A 4 22.04 -9.95 24.03
N LEU A 5 23.10 -9.65 23.27
CA LEU A 5 22.98 -8.99 21.97
C LEU A 5 22.59 -9.98 20.84
N ALA A 6 22.85 -11.27 21.02
CA ALA A 6 22.49 -12.30 20.05
C ALA A 6 20.99 -12.65 20.11
N GLU A 7 20.37 -12.53 21.28
CA GLU A 7 18.93 -12.75 21.45
C GLU A 7 18.11 -11.55 20.95
N GLU A 8 18.64 -10.33 21.06
CA GLU A 8 17.98 -9.10 20.57
C GLU A 8 17.89 -9.07 19.03
N LEU A 9 18.89 -9.60 18.33
CA LEU A 9 18.93 -9.69 16.86
C LEU A 9 18.01 -10.78 16.27
N LEU A 10 17.49 -11.69 17.09
CA LEU A 10 16.55 -12.73 16.67
C LEU A 10 15.08 -12.26 16.70
N TRP A 11 14.76 -11.17 17.41
CA TRP A 11 13.41 -10.60 17.44
C TRP A 11 13.05 -9.85 16.16
N ASP A 12 14.04 -9.20 15.52
CA ASP A 12 13.82 -8.46 14.26
C ASP A 12 13.55 -9.39 13.07
N ALA A 13 14.06 -10.63 13.10
CA ALA A 13 13.87 -11.61 12.03
C ALA A 13 12.52 -12.36 12.12
N ALA A 14 11.78 -12.23 13.22
CA ALA A 14 10.53 -12.95 13.48
C ALA A 14 9.25 -12.19 13.10
N THR A 15 9.34 -11.02 12.45
CA THR A 15 8.16 -10.16 12.17
C THR A 15 7.77 -10.03 10.70
N ASP A 16 8.49 -10.67 9.77
CA ASP A 16 8.20 -10.52 8.33
C ASP A 16 6.90 -11.21 7.88
N ALA A 17 6.34 -12.11 8.70
CA ALA A 17 5.11 -12.82 8.38
C ALA A 17 3.82 -12.05 8.74
N ASP A 18 3.91 -10.99 9.56
CA ASP A 18 2.75 -10.22 10.05
C ASP A 18 2.66 -8.81 9.45
N ARG A 19 3.64 -8.39 8.63
CA ARG A 19 3.55 -7.09 7.96
C ARG A 19 2.48 -7.12 6.88
N PRO A 20 1.50 -6.20 6.92
CA PRO A 20 0.49 -6.15 5.88
C PRO A 20 1.14 -5.81 4.53
N VAL A 21 0.73 -6.51 3.47
CA VAL A 21 1.31 -6.44 2.11
C VAL A 21 1.38 -4.99 1.56
N HIS A 22 0.52 -4.08 2.02
CA HIS A 22 0.56 -2.69 1.61
C HIS A 22 1.74 -1.88 2.15
N GLU A 23 2.53 -2.41 3.09
CA GLU A 23 3.81 -1.81 3.50
C GLU A 23 4.90 -1.93 2.41
N GLU A 24 4.73 -2.80 1.42
CA GLU A 24 5.63 -2.89 0.25
C GLU A 24 5.37 -1.79 -0.80
N LEU A 25 4.32 -0.98 -0.60
CA LEU A 25 4.00 0.14 -1.46
C LEU A 25 4.95 1.30 -1.17
N SER A 26 5.39 1.99 -2.21
CA SER A 26 6.03 3.30 -2.03
C SER A 26 5.02 4.31 -1.47
N ASP A 27 5.50 5.39 -0.85
CA ASP A 27 4.65 6.46 -0.30
C ASP A 27 3.60 6.96 -1.31
N ARG A 28 3.97 7.04 -2.60
CA ARG A 28 3.06 7.47 -3.66
C ARG A 28 2.03 6.42 -4.02
N GLU A 29 2.40 5.15 -4.03
CA GLU A 29 1.47 4.04 -4.25
C GLU A 29 0.50 3.93 -3.08
N TYR A 30 0.97 4.05 -1.84
CA TYR A 30 0.14 4.06 -0.65
C TYR A 30 -0.83 5.25 -0.64
N GLN A 31 -0.35 6.46 -0.97
CA GLN A 31 -1.21 7.63 -1.10
C GLN A 31 -2.33 7.41 -2.14
N VAL A 32 -2.01 6.86 -3.30
CA VAL A 32 -2.99 6.54 -4.34
C VAL A 32 -3.94 5.42 -3.89
N LEU A 33 -3.46 4.41 -3.16
CA LEU A 33 -4.27 3.35 -2.57
C LEU A 33 -5.36 3.94 -1.65
N CYS A 34 -4.99 4.82 -0.72
CA CYS A 34 -5.95 5.46 0.19
C CYS A 34 -6.98 6.30 -0.57
N LEU A 35 -6.55 7.12 -1.54
CA LEU A 35 -7.48 7.95 -2.32
C LEU A 35 -8.45 7.08 -3.14
N LEU A 36 -7.96 6.01 -3.77
CA LEU A 36 -8.82 5.04 -4.45
C LEU A 36 -9.76 4.35 -3.46
N GLY A 37 -9.27 3.98 -2.27
CA GLY A 37 -10.04 3.37 -1.18
C GLY A 37 -11.24 4.21 -0.74
N THR A 38 -11.08 5.54 -0.71
CA THR A 38 -12.19 6.48 -0.41
C THR A 38 -13.20 6.64 -1.57
N GLY A 39 -13.00 5.97 -2.70
CA GLY A 39 -13.88 6.04 -3.87
C GLY A 39 -13.65 7.25 -4.78
N ILE A 40 -12.53 7.96 -4.63
CA ILE A 40 -12.20 9.10 -5.48
C ILE A 40 -11.80 8.59 -6.88
N PRO A 41 -12.37 9.15 -7.97
CA PRO A 41 -12.03 8.73 -9.33
C PRO A 41 -10.60 9.13 -9.71
N LEU A 42 -9.94 8.29 -10.52
CA LEU A 42 -8.56 8.46 -11.02
C LEU A 42 -8.26 9.86 -11.57
N THR A 43 -9.19 10.47 -12.30
CA THR A 43 -9.03 11.81 -12.89
C THR A 43 -9.00 12.91 -11.84
N ARG A 44 -9.75 12.75 -10.75
CA ARG A 44 -9.73 13.68 -9.62
C ARG A 44 -8.47 13.50 -8.79
N ILE A 45 -8.05 12.26 -8.51
CA ILE A 45 -6.76 11.96 -7.86
C ILE A 45 -5.60 12.60 -8.64
N ALA A 46 -5.61 12.50 -9.97
CA ALA A 46 -4.60 13.11 -10.82
C ALA A 46 -4.57 14.63 -10.63
N THR A 47 -5.74 15.26 -10.59
CA THR A 47 -5.87 16.71 -10.34
C THR A 47 -5.36 17.09 -8.95
N ASP A 48 -5.79 16.38 -7.91
CA ASP A 48 -5.45 16.66 -6.51
C ASP A 48 -3.95 16.50 -6.24
N LEU A 49 -3.29 15.58 -6.95
CA LEU A 49 -1.84 15.33 -6.84
C LEU A 49 -1.00 16.13 -7.84
N GLY A 50 -1.62 16.90 -8.75
CA GLY A 50 -0.91 17.63 -9.81
C GLY A 50 -0.20 16.72 -10.82
N LEU A 51 -0.75 15.53 -11.08
CA LEU A 51 -0.18 14.50 -11.95
C LEU A 51 -1.09 14.22 -13.15
N SER A 52 -0.57 13.51 -14.15
CA SER A 52 -1.39 13.07 -15.27
C SER A 52 -2.28 11.87 -14.88
N PRO A 53 -3.48 11.71 -15.46
CA PRO A 53 -4.29 10.50 -15.28
C PRO A 53 -3.55 9.22 -15.68
N LYS A 54 -2.63 9.31 -16.65
CA LYS A 54 -1.77 8.18 -17.05
C LYS A 54 -0.83 7.78 -15.91
N THR A 55 -0.24 8.74 -15.21
CA THR A 55 0.63 8.50 -14.04
C THR A 55 -0.13 7.78 -12.93
N ILE A 56 -1.34 8.25 -12.59
CA ILE A 56 -2.18 7.57 -11.58
C ILE A 56 -2.58 6.17 -12.06
N SER A 57 -2.86 5.99 -13.36
CA SER A 57 -3.11 4.65 -13.91
C SER A 57 -1.90 3.72 -13.78
N THR A 58 -0.67 4.24 -13.88
CA THR A 58 0.55 3.45 -13.64
C THR A 58 0.65 3.06 -12.17
N TYR A 59 0.44 3.99 -11.23
CA TYR A 59 0.43 3.67 -9.80
C TYR A 59 -0.65 2.63 -9.47
N ARG A 60 -1.86 2.77 -10.02
CA ARG A 60 -2.93 1.77 -9.89
C ARG A 60 -2.46 0.38 -10.34
N GLY A 61 -1.80 0.28 -11.50
CA GLY A 61 -1.27 -0.99 -12.01
C GLY A 61 -0.27 -1.62 -11.04
N ARG A 62 0.69 -0.83 -10.54
CA ARG A 62 1.69 -1.30 -9.57
C ARG A 62 1.07 -1.73 -8.24
N ILE A 63 0.05 -1.02 -7.77
CA ILE A 63 -0.70 -1.40 -6.56
C ILE A 63 -1.38 -2.76 -6.76
N LEU A 64 -2.06 -2.96 -7.91
CA LEU A 64 -2.69 -4.25 -8.23
C LEU A 64 -1.66 -5.38 -8.28
N GLU A 65 -0.51 -5.16 -8.92
CA GLU A 65 0.56 -6.15 -9.02
C GLU A 65 1.15 -6.51 -7.65
N LYS A 66 1.51 -5.50 -6.85
CA LYS A 66 2.13 -5.69 -5.52
C LYS A 66 1.16 -6.34 -4.53
N LEU A 67 -0.10 -5.89 -4.51
CA LEU A 67 -1.13 -6.44 -3.62
C LEU A 67 -1.80 -7.71 -4.16
N LYS A 68 -1.43 -8.17 -5.36
CA LYS A 68 -2.03 -9.32 -6.06
C LYS A 68 -3.56 -9.20 -6.18
N LEU A 69 -4.02 -8.03 -6.62
CA LEU A 69 -5.44 -7.70 -6.78
C LEU A 69 -5.81 -7.59 -8.25
N ASP A 70 -7.06 -7.92 -8.58
CA ASP A 70 -7.49 -8.00 -9.99
C ASP A 70 -7.98 -6.67 -10.57
N ASN A 71 -8.54 -5.77 -9.75
CA ASN A 71 -9.16 -4.55 -10.24
C ASN A 71 -9.32 -3.46 -9.15
N SER A 72 -9.76 -2.27 -9.58
CA SER A 72 -9.97 -1.12 -8.68
C SER A 72 -10.98 -1.39 -7.56
N ALA A 73 -12.00 -2.23 -7.79
CA ALA A 73 -12.96 -2.59 -6.74
C ALA A 73 -12.29 -3.47 -5.66
N ALA A 74 -11.35 -4.32 -6.04
CA ALA A 74 -10.52 -5.06 -5.11
C ALA A 74 -9.60 -4.13 -4.29
N ILE A 75 -9.06 -3.06 -4.89
CA ILE A 75 -8.33 -2.01 -4.16
C ILE A 75 -9.22 -1.35 -3.10
N ILE A 76 -10.44 -0.95 -3.48
CA ILE A 76 -11.38 -0.32 -2.55
C ILE A 76 -11.69 -1.25 -1.38
N ARG A 77 -12.05 -2.50 -1.68
CA ARG A 77 -12.33 -3.51 -0.67
C ARG A 77 -11.13 -3.72 0.26
N TYR A 78 -9.93 -3.86 -0.30
CA TYR A 78 -8.69 -4.02 0.46
C TYR A 78 -8.47 -2.85 1.43
N ALA A 79 -8.63 -1.61 0.96
CA ALA A 79 -8.44 -0.43 1.80
C ALA A 79 -9.41 -0.38 2.99
N ILE A 80 -10.66 -0.84 2.80
CA ILE A 80 -11.67 -0.93 3.86
C ILE A 80 -11.36 -2.08 4.82
N GLU A 81 -11.06 -3.28 4.31
CA GLU A 81 -10.74 -4.47 5.11
C GLU A 81 -9.54 -4.23 6.04
N HIS A 82 -8.53 -3.49 5.54
CA HIS A 82 -7.34 -3.11 6.29
C HIS A 82 -7.48 -1.78 7.06
N ARG A 83 -8.66 -1.15 7.08
CA ARG A 83 -8.95 0.13 7.77
C ARG A 83 -7.99 1.27 7.41
N LEU A 84 -7.53 1.31 6.17
CA LEU A 84 -6.66 2.37 5.65
C LEU A 84 -7.43 3.66 5.35
N VAL A 85 -8.76 3.52 5.24
CA VAL A 85 -9.71 4.58 4.93
C VAL A 85 -10.98 4.33 5.75
N THR A 86 -11.75 5.39 6.02
CA THR A 86 -12.96 5.36 6.85
C THR A 86 -14.17 5.83 6.03
#